data_AF-A0A437C768-F1
#
_entry.id   AF-A0A437C768-F1
#
_cell.length_a   1.000
_cell.length_b   1.000
_cell.length_c   1.000
_cell.angle_alpha   90.00
_cell.angle_beta   90.00
_cell.angle_gamma   90.00
#
_symmetry.space_group_name_H-M   'P 1'
#
loop_
_entity.id
_entity.type
_entity.pdbx_description
1 polymer ?
#
loop_
_entity_poly.entity_id
_entity_poly.type
_entity_poly.pdbx_seq_one_letter_code
_entity_poly.pdbx_strand_id
1 'polypeptide(L)'
;MDCCSNSSQTDLCFSYSGAAGSREYACIPVRKMVTGTRVCRGDGDCAGRSGAASVCVTPSLENQTRFIRVTHPPNTHMLFVGYLPHLQHAVSLTNFIPRFSFLLFDVPVFLETFCKYVVSLSGALAVVNSVPCFALDGQWMLNALLEATLVTVVTDRQKRELLGFFVLLAGSALLAANVALGLWMVTAR
;
A
#
# COMPACT_ATOMS: atom_id res chain seq x y z
N MET A 1 35.81 16.19 -14.88
CA MET A 1 36.76 16.42 -13.78
C MET A 1 36.14 15.78 -12.56
N ASP A 2 36.56 14.56 -12.25
CA ASP A 2 35.97 13.79 -11.16
C ASP A 2 36.56 14.25 -9.83
N CYS A 3 35.76 14.98 -9.06
CA CYS A 3 36.13 15.59 -7.79
C CYS A 3 36.44 14.56 -6.68
N CYS A 4 35.89 13.36 -6.81
CA CYS A 4 36.17 12.23 -5.93
C CYS A 4 36.80 11.11 -6.78
N SER A 5 37.81 10.44 -6.24
CA SER A 5 38.36 9.23 -6.86
C SER A 5 37.30 8.13 -6.89
N ASN A 6 37.26 7.35 -7.98
CA ASN A 6 36.28 6.30 -8.24
C ASN A 6 36.33 5.09 -7.25
N SER A 7 37.05 5.23 -6.14
CA SER A 7 37.31 4.21 -5.12
C SER A 7 36.37 4.28 -3.91
N SER A 8 35.59 5.36 -3.74
CA SER A 8 34.68 5.51 -2.59
C SER A 8 33.22 5.67 -3.01
N GLN A 9 32.38 4.69 -2.66
CA GLN A 9 30.93 4.71 -2.93
C GLN A 9 30.15 5.64 -1.97
N THR A 10 30.80 6.20 -0.96
CA THR A 10 30.15 6.95 0.13
C THR A 10 30.45 8.44 0.12
N ASP A 11 31.33 8.87 -0.76
CA ASP A 11 31.83 10.24 -0.78
C ASP A 11 31.17 10.98 -1.93
N LEU A 12 30.74 12.21 -1.67
CA LEU A 12 30.16 13.08 -2.68
C LEU A 12 30.99 14.35 -2.79
N CYS A 13 30.96 14.93 -3.99
CA CYS A 13 31.57 16.22 -4.22
C CYS A 13 30.67 17.36 -3.72
N PHE A 14 31.25 18.28 -2.97
CA PHE A 14 30.60 19.50 -2.56
C PHE A 14 31.41 20.71 -3.05
N SER A 15 30.69 21.79 -3.38
CA SER A 15 31.25 23.06 -3.79
C SER A 15 31.03 24.12 -2.71
N TYR A 16 32.00 25.02 -2.56
CA TYR A 16 31.94 26.16 -1.66
C TYR A 16 32.61 27.41 -2.27
N SER A 17 32.33 28.57 -1.70
CA SER A 17 32.97 29.84 -2.06
C SER A 17 34.32 29.94 -1.37
N GLY A 18 35.41 29.91 -2.14
CA GLY A 18 36.77 30.18 -1.66
C GLY A 18 36.99 31.65 -1.33
N ALA A 19 38.10 31.96 -0.67
CA ALA A 19 38.45 33.31 -0.19
C ALA A 19 38.55 34.37 -1.30
N ALA A 20 38.77 33.95 -2.56
CA ALA A 20 38.86 34.81 -3.73
C ALA A 20 37.58 34.87 -4.58
N GLY A 21 36.45 34.33 -4.08
CA GLY A 21 35.20 34.20 -4.85
C GLY A 21 35.23 33.08 -5.91
N SER A 22 36.30 32.29 -5.96
CA SER A 22 36.39 31.07 -6.77
C SER A 22 35.51 29.96 -6.20
N ARG A 23 34.88 29.18 -7.09
CA ARG A 23 34.20 27.92 -6.70
C ARG A 23 35.24 26.83 -6.52
N GLU A 24 35.42 26.38 -5.29
CA GLU A 24 36.28 25.26 -4.93
C GLU A 24 35.44 24.01 -4.64
N TYR A 25 36.07 22.84 -4.77
CA TYR A 25 35.41 21.54 -4.63
C TYR A 25 36.14 20.68 -3.61
N ALA A 26 35.37 20.01 -2.76
CA ALA A 26 35.87 19.08 -1.75
C ALA A 26 35.10 17.76 -1.80
N CYS A 27 35.83 16.66 -1.67
CA CYS A 27 35.26 15.32 -1.56
C CYS A 27 35.01 15.01 -0.07
N ILE A 28 33.74 14.78 0.31
CA ILE A 28 33.33 14.66 1.71
C ILE A 28 32.55 13.35 1.95
N PRO A 29 32.84 12.61 3.03
CA PRO A 29 32.07 11.43 3.44
C PRO A 29 30.70 11.85 4.00
N VAL A 30 29.65 11.60 3.21
CA VAL A 30 28.32 12.16 3.41
C VAL A 30 27.67 11.73 4.72
N ARG A 31 27.77 10.45 5.07
CA ARG A 31 27.12 9.91 6.29
C ARG A 31 27.67 10.57 7.56
N LYS A 32 28.98 10.82 7.61
CA LYS A 32 29.63 11.50 8.74
C LYS A 32 29.27 12.98 8.80
N MET A 33 29.18 13.63 7.64
CA MET A 33 28.78 15.03 7.56
C MET A 33 27.33 15.23 8.03
N VAL A 34 26.39 14.41 7.55
CA VAL A 34 24.95 14.58 7.83
C VAL A 34 24.60 14.40 9.31
N THR A 35 25.31 13.55 10.04
CA THR A 35 25.09 13.34 11.48
C THR A 35 25.68 14.45 12.34
N GLY A 36 26.74 15.12 11.89
CA GLY A 36 27.48 16.12 12.66
C GLY A 36 27.22 17.59 12.29
N THR A 37 26.53 17.86 11.17
CA THR A 37 26.40 19.22 10.62
C THR A 37 24.94 19.66 10.42
N ARG A 38 24.70 20.97 10.56
CA ARG A 38 23.39 21.60 10.31
C ARG A 38 23.23 21.99 8.84
N VAL A 39 21.99 22.12 8.40
CA VAL A 39 21.69 22.70 7.07
C VAL A 39 22.00 24.19 7.11
N CYS A 40 22.72 24.67 6.11
CA CYS A 40 23.09 26.07 5.93
C CYS A 40 22.58 26.56 4.56
N ARG A 41 22.32 27.87 4.46
CA ARG A 41 22.10 28.56 3.17
C ARG A 41 23.31 29.39 2.76
N GLY A 42 24.11 29.86 3.73
CA GLY A 42 25.38 30.55 3.48
C GLY A 42 26.34 30.44 4.67
N ASP A 43 27.54 30.98 4.52
CA ASP A 43 28.63 30.85 5.50
C ASP A 43 28.31 31.48 6.86
N GLY A 44 27.48 32.52 6.88
CA GLY A 44 26.98 33.13 8.12
C GLY A 44 26.17 32.16 8.99
N ASP A 45 25.50 31.18 8.37
CA ASP A 45 24.78 30.13 9.07
C ASP A 45 25.73 29.10 9.68
N CYS A 46 27.04 29.19 9.48
CA CYS A 46 28.03 28.27 10.05
C CYS A 46 28.75 28.88 11.28
N ALA A 47 28.70 30.20 11.46
CA ALA A 47 29.48 30.98 12.44
C ALA A 47 29.15 30.79 13.94
N GLY A 48 28.52 29.68 14.34
CA GLY A 48 27.79 29.62 15.61
C GLY A 48 28.37 28.78 16.75
N ARG A 49 29.33 27.87 16.56
CA ARG A 49 29.63 26.87 17.63
C ARG A 49 31.05 26.34 17.80
N SER A 50 31.95 26.44 16.84
CA SER A 50 33.35 26.06 17.04
C SER A 50 34.23 27.21 16.61
N GLY A 51 35.25 27.54 17.39
CA GLY A 51 36.29 28.52 17.02
C GLY A 51 37.14 28.10 15.82
N ALA A 52 36.61 27.25 14.93
CA ALA A 52 37.20 26.81 13.68
C ALA A 52 36.43 27.44 12.52
N ALA A 53 37.16 27.88 11.49
CA ALA A 53 36.55 28.37 10.26
C ALA A 53 35.64 27.27 9.67
N SER A 54 34.34 27.56 9.56
CA SER A 54 33.34 26.66 8.99
C SER A 54 32.68 27.35 7.81
N VAL A 55 32.53 26.59 6.72
CA VAL A 55 32.05 27.08 5.43
C VAL A 55 30.81 26.27 5.05
N CYS A 56 29.84 26.92 4.43
CA CYS A 56 28.66 26.26 3.91
C CYS A 56 28.98 25.60 2.57
N VAL A 57 28.73 24.29 2.50
CA VAL A 57 29.03 23.48 1.32
C VAL A 57 27.74 23.05 0.63
N THR A 58 27.72 23.09 -0.70
CA THR A 58 26.57 22.70 -1.53
C THR A 58 26.93 21.53 -2.43
N PRO A 59 26.08 20.50 -2.53
CA PRO A 59 26.47 19.29 -3.25
C PRO A 59 26.52 19.56 -4.76
N SER A 60 27.66 19.24 -5.38
CA SER A 60 27.92 19.49 -6.80
C SER A 60 27.56 18.25 -7.62
N LEU A 61 26.26 18.07 -7.87
CA LEU A 61 25.73 16.96 -8.67
C LEU A 61 25.35 17.41 -10.08
N GLU A 62 25.13 16.42 -10.95
CA GLU A 62 24.61 16.65 -12.29
C GLU A 62 23.21 17.29 -12.24
N ASN A 63 22.90 18.10 -13.25
CA ASN A 63 21.81 19.10 -13.26
C ASN A 63 20.41 18.56 -12.88
N GLN A 64 20.16 17.26 -13.05
CA GLN A 64 18.87 16.61 -12.72
C GLN A 64 18.90 15.81 -11.43
N THR A 65 20.08 15.53 -10.88
CA THR A 65 20.24 14.72 -9.67
C THR A 65 20.27 15.61 -8.44
N ARG A 66 19.56 15.20 -7.40
CA ARG A 66 19.48 15.93 -6.13
C ARG A 66 19.93 15.03 -5.01
N PHE A 67 20.60 15.64 -4.03
CA PHE A 67 20.90 15.02 -2.76
C PHE A 67 19.79 15.36 -1.76
N ILE A 68 19.09 14.33 -1.28
CA ILE A 68 17.90 14.46 -0.44
C ILE A 68 18.13 13.69 0.85
N ARG A 69 17.92 14.38 1.97
CA ARG A 69 17.93 13.78 3.30
C ARG A 69 16.50 13.63 3.79
N VAL A 70 16.04 12.38 3.93
CA VAL A 70 14.74 12.05 4.49
C VAL A 70 14.92 11.75 5.98
N THR A 71 14.19 12.49 6.81
CA THR A 71 14.24 12.35 8.27
C THR A 71 12.93 11.80 8.78
N HIS A 72 12.94 10.60 9.38
CA HIS A 72 11.76 9.97 9.96
C HIS A 72 12.06 9.48 11.39
N PRO A 73 11.67 10.25 12.43
CA PRO A 73 11.83 9.81 13.82
C PRO A 73 11.14 8.46 14.05
N PRO A 74 11.72 7.51 14.82
CA PRO A 74 12.99 7.55 15.57
C PRO A 74 14.22 7.08 14.76
N ASN A 75 14.05 6.73 13.48
CA ASN A 75 15.08 6.06 12.69
C ASN A 75 16.09 7.03 12.05
N THR A 76 17.23 6.46 11.65
CA THR A 76 18.37 7.17 11.06
C THR A 76 17.99 7.87 9.75
N HIS A 77 18.69 8.96 9.45
CA HIS A 77 18.49 9.73 8.22
C HIS A 77 18.72 8.84 6.99
N MET A 78 17.69 8.66 6.17
CA MET A 78 17.83 8.04 4.84
C MET A 78 18.37 9.09 3.89
N LEU A 79 19.40 8.73 3.15
CA LEU A 79 20.05 9.58 2.15
C LEU A 79 19.73 9.04 0.77
N PHE A 80 19.24 9.93 -0.09
CA PHE A 80 18.93 9.61 -1.48
C PHE A 80 19.73 10.54 -2.40
N VAL A 81 20.34 9.95 -3.43
CA VAL A 81 21.03 10.64 -4.51
C VAL A 81 20.41 10.19 -5.81
N GLY A 82 19.75 11.09 -6.53
CA GLY A 82 19.13 10.74 -7.81
C GLY A 82 18.07 11.74 -8.26
N TYR A 83 17.30 11.33 -9.26
CA TYR A 83 16.20 12.13 -9.80
C TYR A 83 14.97 12.09 -8.88
N LEU A 84 14.35 13.25 -8.68
CA LEU A 84 13.32 13.44 -7.66
C LEU A 84 12.06 12.55 -7.86
N PRO A 85 11.53 12.36 -9.09
CA PRO A 85 10.46 11.39 -9.35
C PRO A 85 10.76 9.94 -8.96
N HIS A 86 12.01 9.48 -9.02
CA HIS A 86 12.33 8.11 -8.58
C HIS A 86 12.16 7.93 -7.07
N LEU A 87 12.40 8.99 -6.28
CA LEU A 87 12.17 8.95 -4.84
C LEU A 87 10.68 8.70 -4.51
N GLN A 88 9.77 9.27 -5.30
CA GLN A 88 8.32 9.11 -5.10
C GLN A 88 7.86 7.67 -5.32
N HIS A 89 8.53 6.92 -6.20
CA HIS A 89 8.24 5.51 -6.42
C HIS A 89 8.97 4.57 -5.45
N ALA A 90 10.06 5.03 -4.84
CA ALA A 90 10.86 4.25 -3.89
C ALA A 90 10.36 4.34 -2.45
N VAL A 91 9.58 5.37 -2.11
CA VAL A 91 9.09 5.60 -0.74
C VAL A 91 7.58 5.39 -0.69
N SER A 92 7.14 4.43 0.12
CA SER A 92 5.74 4.26 0.50
C SER A 92 5.53 4.72 1.94
N LEU A 93 4.42 5.41 2.18
CA LEU A 93 3.97 5.78 3.52
C LEU A 93 2.81 4.88 3.90
N THR A 94 2.84 4.32 5.11
CA THR A 94 1.72 3.56 5.65
C THR A 94 1.14 4.28 6.87
N ASN A 95 -0.12 3.99 7.17
CA ASN A 95 -0.80 4.54 8.35
C ASN A 95 -0.48 3.74 9.63
N PHE A 96 0.47 2.81 9.59
CA PHE A 96 0.78 1.89 10.68
C PHE A 96 2.18 2.14 11.25
N ILE A 97 2.28 2.14 12.58
CA ILE A 97 3.56 2.29 13.30
C ILE A 97 3.92 0.93 13.94
N PRO A 98 5.09 0.34 13.63
CA PRO A 98 5.48 -0.94 14.21
C PRO A 98 5.77 -0.77 15.71
N ARG A 99 4.96 -1.43 16.56
CA ARG A 99 5.19 -1.45 18.02
C ARG A 99 6.23 -2.49 18.43
N PHE A 100 6.39 -3.52 17.62
CA PHE A 100 7.34 -4.61 17.86
C PHE A 100 8.28 -4.71 16.67
N SER A 101 9.59 -4.68 16.93
CA SER A 101 10.62 -4.69 15.88
C SER A 101 10.70 -6.01 15.10
N PHE A 102 10.06 -7.08 15.57
CA PHE A 102 10.06 -8.39 14.89
C PHE A 102 8.91 -8.52 13.87
N LEU A 103 7.86 -7.70 13.97
CA LEU A 103 6.75 -7.74 13.03
C LEU A 103 7.13 -7.03 11.74
N LEU A 104 6.98 -7.73 10.62
CA LEU A 104 7.16 -7.17 9.29
C LEU A 104 6.15 -6.04 9.05
N PHE A 105 6.63 -4.96 8.43
CA PHE A 105 5.86 -3.74 8.20
C PHE A 105 4.60 -3.95 7.34
N ASP A 106 4.61 -4.98 6.49
CA ASP A 106 3.52 -5.28 5.58
C ASP A 106 2.41 -6.14 6.20
N VAL A 107 2.64 -6.74 7.38
CA VAL A 107 1.67 -7.65 8.03
C VAL A 107 0.30 -7.00 8.24
N PRO A 108 0.18 -5.74 8.71
CA PRO A 108 -1.12 -5.08 8.85
C PRO A 108 -1.86 -4.95 7.53
N VAL A 109 -1.16 -4.63 6.44
CA VAL A 109 -1.74 -4.45 5.11
C VAL A 109 -2.22 -5.79 4.55
N PHE A 110 -1.40 -6.84 4.70
CA PHE A 110 -1.79 -8.20 4.33
C PHE A 110 -3.01 -8.68 5.12
N LEU A 111 -3.03 -8.46 6.44
CA LEU A 111 -4.13 -8.88 7.29
C LEU A 111 -5.42 -8.12 6.97
N GLU A 112 -5.35 -6.80 6.78
CA GLU A 112 -6.50 -5.98 6.36
C GLU A 112 -7.07 -6.48 5.04
N THR A 113 -6.21 -6.71 4.05
CA THR A 113 -6.59 -7.21 2.73
C THR A 113 -7.21 -8.59 2.82
N PHE A 114 -6.59 -9.49 3.60
CA PHE A 114 -7.10 -10.83 3.85
C PHE A 114 -8.48 -10.81 4.50
N CYS A 115 -8.66 -10.02 5.57
CA CYS A 115 -9.94 -9.88 6.24
C CYS A 115 -11.02 -9.32 5.31
N LYS A 116 -10.70 -8.31 4.48
CA LYS A 116 -11.63 -7.79 3.46
C LYS A 116 -12.08 -8.88 2.50
N TYR A 117 -11.15 -9.69 2.01
CA TYR A 117 -11.48 -10.79 1.11
C TYR A 117 -12.29 -11.89 1.80
N VAL A 118 -11.93 -12.28 3.03
CA VAL A 118 -12.68 -13.27 3.80
C VAL A 118 -14.12 -12.80 4.02
N VAL A 119 -14.31 -11.57 4.52
CA VAL A 119 -15.66 -11.02 4.75
C VAL A 119 -16.45 -10.92 3.44
N SER A 120 -15.83 -10.43 2.37
CA SER A 120 -16.50 -10.29 1.07
C SER A 120 -16.87 -11.64 0.46
N LEU A 121 -15.97 -12.62 0.49
CA LEU A 121 -16.18 -13.95 -0.07
C LEU A 121 -17.20 -14.73 0.74
N SER A 122 -17.06 -14.75 2.07
CA SER A 122 -18.03 -15.38 2.96
C SER A 122 -19.40 -14.74 2.86
N GLY A 123 -19.47 -13.42 2.75
CA GLY A 123 -20.73 -12.70 2.55
C GLY A 123 -21.41 -13.09 1.23
N ALA A 124 -20.66 -13.12 0.12
CA ALA A 124 -21.18 -13.56 -1.17
C ALA A 124 -21.66 -15.02 -1.12
N LEU A 125 -20.87 -15.92 -0.52
CA LEU A 125 -21.23 -17.33 -0.38
C LEU A 125 -22.49 -17.51 0.48
N ALA A 126 -22.63 -16.76 1.57
CA ALA A 126 -23.80 -16.80 2.42
C ALA A 126 -25.06 -16.34 1.67
N VAL A 127 -24.96 -15.27 0.87
CA VAL A 127 -26.08 -14.81 0.02
C VAL A 127 -26.45 -15.89 -0.99
N VAL A 128 -25.48 -16.47 -1.71
CA VAL A 128 -25.75 -17.54 -2.70
C VAL A 128 -26.40 -18.76 -2.05
N ASN A 129 -25.88 -19.21 -0.90
CA ASN A 129 -26.45 -20.34 -0.16
C ASN A 129 -27.86 -20.05 0.36
N SER A 130 -28.22 -18.79 0.64
CA SER A 130 -29.56 -18.41 1.10
C SER A 130 -30.63 -18.40 -0.01
N VAL A 131 -30.23 -18.39 -1.29
CA VAL A 131 -31.18 -18.33 -2.42
C VAL A 131 -31.97 -19.65 -2.52
N PRO A 132 -33.30 -19.61 -2.69
CA PRO A 132 -34.14 -20.80 -2.81
C PRO A 132 -33.91 -21.51 -4.17
N CYS A 133 -32.88 -22.34 -4.22
CA CYS A 133 -32.50 -23.14 -5.38
C CYS A 133 -32.27 -24.60 -4.95
N PHE A 134 -32.36 -25.54 -5.89
CA PHE A 134 -32.05 -26.94 -5.63
C PHE A 134 -30.58 -27.12 -5.24
N ALA A 135 -30.32 -28.01 -4.27
CA ALA A 135 -28.99 -28.35 -3.76
C ALA A 135 -28.23 -27.19 -3.06
N LEU A 136 -28.92 -26.12 -2.67
CA LEU A 136 -28.41 -25.03 -1.83
C LEU A 136 -29.16 -24.99 -0.49
N ASP A 137 -28.57 -24.37 0.53
CA ASP A 137 -29.16 -24.28 1.89
C ASP A 137 -30.52 -23.56 1.89
N GLY A 138 -30.75 -22.67 0.92
CA GLY A 138 -32.00 -21.95 0.72
C GLY A 138 -33.19 -22.85 0.41
N GLN A 139 -32.97 -24.09 -0.07
CA GLN A 139 -34.04 -25.07 -0.25
C GLN A 139 -34.70 -25.42 1.09
N TRP A 140 -33.87 -25.74 2.08
CA TRP A 140 -34.35 -26.11 3.41
C TRP A 140 -34.91 -24.91 4.15
N MET A 141 -34.29 -23.74 3.98
CA MET A 141 -34.77 -22.49 4.55
C MET A 141 -36.16 -22.09 4.01
N LEU A 142 -36.38 -22.23 2.70
CA LEU A 142 -37.69 -22.02 2.09
C LEU A 142 -38.74 -22.99 2.64
N ASN A 143 -38.39 -24.27 2.76
CA ASN A 143 -39.32 -25.27 3.26
C ASN A 143 -39.72 -24.98 4.73
N ALA A 144 -38.75 -24.64 5.57
CA ALA A 144 -38.99 -24.23 6.95
C ALA A 144 -39.86 -22.96 7.02
N LEU A 145 -39.62 -21.98 6.14
CA LEU A 145 -40.41 -20.76 6.06
C LEU A 145 -41.86 -21.05 5.63
N LEU A 146 -42.06 -21.89 4.62
CA LEU A 146 -43.39 -22.32 4.15
C LEU A 146 -44.15 -23.14 5.20
N GLU A 147 -43.45 -23.86 6.07
CA GLU A 147 -44.04 -24.57 7.20
C GLU A 147 -44.39 -23.65 8.36
N ALA A 148 -43.53 -22.67 8.67
CA ALA A 148 -43.79 -21.70 9.73
C ALA A 148 -44.91 -20.71 9.39
N THR A 149 -44.96 -20.19 8.15
CA THR A 149 -45.89 -19.10 7.80
C THR A 149 -47.16 -19.58 7.12
N LEU A 150 -47.06 -20.57 6.22
CA LEU A 150 -48.17 -20.94 5.34
C LEU A 150 -49.06 -22.04 5.92
N VAL A 151 -48.70 -22.67 7.03
CA VAL A 151 -49.52 -23.68 7.70
C VAL A 151 -50.86 -23.12 8.19
N THR A 152 -50.92 -21.83 8.50
CA THR A 152 -52.13 -21.14 8.99
C THR A 152 -53.06 -20.69 7.86
N VAL A 153 -52.53 -20.48 6.65
CA VAL A 153 -53.27 -19.93 5.49
C VAL A 153 -53.63 -21.04 4.49
N VAL A 154 -52.72 -21.98 4.24
CA VAL A 154 -52.92 -23.11 3.32
C VAL A 154 -52.76 -24.40 4.11
N THR A 155 -53.89 -24.93 4.59
CA THR A 155 -53.95 -26.21 5.33
C THR A 155 -53.56 -27.42 4.47
N ASP A 156 -53.68 -27.31 3.15
CA ASP A 156 -53.35 -28.39 2.23
C ASP A 156 -51.83 -28.50 2.00
N ARG A 157 -51.25 -29.58 2.52
CA ARG A 157 -49.82 -29.89 2.43
C ARG A 157 -49.36 -30.04 0.97
N GLN A 158 -50.17 -30.64 0.10
CA GLN A 158 -49.81 -30.87 -1.30
C GLN A 158 -49.62 -29.54 -2.05
N LYS A 159 -50.49 -28.55 -1.80
CA LYS A 159 -50.38 -27.22 -2.42
C LYS A 159 -49.15 -26.44 -1.96
N ARG A 160 -48.77 -26.58 -0.69
CA ARG A 160 -47.55 -25.97 -0.13
C ARG A 160 -46.28 -26.55 -0.75
N GLU A 161 -46.22 -27.88 -0.89
CA GLU A 161 -45.10 -28.57 -1.53
C GLU A 161 -44.98 -28.20 -3.02
N LEU A 162 -46.11 -28.10 -3.73
CA LEU A 162 -46.15 -27.66 -5.13
C LEU A 162 -45.64 -26.22 -5.31
N LEU A 163 -46.06 -25.31 -4.42
CA LEU A 163 -45.59 -23.92 -4.40
C LEU A 163 -44.08 -23.85 -4.16
N GLY A 164 -43.58 -24.59 -3.17
CA GLY A 164 -42.16 -24.70 -2.88
C GLY A 164 -41.36 -25.19 -4.10
N PHE A 165 -41.87 -26.23 -4.77
CA PHE A 165 -41.25 -26.77 -5.99
C PHE A 165 -41.14 -25.72 -7.11
N PHE A 166 -42.20 -24.94 -7.38
CA PHE A 166 -42.15 -23.89 -8.40
C PHE A 166 -41.15 -22.78 -8.05
N VAL A 167 -41.08 -22.36 -6.78
CA VAL A 167 -40.12 -21.35 -6.34
C VAL A 167 -38.68 -21.86 -6.51
N LEU A 168 -38.40 -23.11 -6.12
CA LEU A 168 -37.08 -23.73 -6.29
C LEU A 168 -36.68 -23.90 -7.76
N LEU A 169 -37.63 -24.29 -8.61
CA LEU A 169 -37.42 -24.43 -10.05
C LEU A 169 -37.07 -23.07 -10.67
N ALA A 170 -37.85 -22.03 -10.35
CA ALA A 170 -37.61 -20.67 -10.84
C ALA A 170 -36.25 -20.13 -10.38
N GLY A 171 -35.92 -20.30 -9.09
CA GLY A 171 -34.62 -19.89 -8.55
C GLY A 171 -33.45 -20.59 -9.23
N SER A 172 -33.55 -21.91 -9.41
CA SER A 172 -32.49 -22.72 -10.05
C SER A 172 -32.31 -22.36 -11.52
N ALA A 173 -33.41 -22.13 -12.25
CA ALA A 173 -33.35 -21.69 -13.65
C ALA A 173 -32.68 -20.32 -13.79
N LEU A 174 -33.01 -19.38 -12.90
CA LEU A 174 -32.44 -18.03 -12.90
C LEU A 174 -30.95 -18.05 -12.55
N LEU A 175 -30.54 -18.86 -11.59
CA LEU A 175 -29.13 -19.08 -11.24
C LEU A 175 -28.36 -19.70 -12.42
N ALA A 176 -28.89 -20.76 -13.03
CA ALA A 176 -28.27 -21.42 -14.18
C ALA A 176 -28.12 -20.46 -15.38
N ALA A 177 -29.14 -19.64 -15.65
CA ALA A 177 -29.07 -18.62 -16.70
C ALA A 177 -27.98 -17.58 -16.42
N ASN A 178 -27.88 -17.07 -15.19
CA ASN A 178 -26.83 -16.12 -14.83
C ASN A 178 -25.42 -16.72 -14.94
N VAL A 179 -25.24 -17.97 -14.49
CA VAL A 179 -23.95 -18.67 -14.62
C VAL A 179 -23.60 -18.90 -16.09
N ALA A 180 -24.55 -19.33 -16.91
CA ALA A 180 -24.36 -19.54 -18.35
C ALA A 180 -24.02 -18.23 -19.07
N LEU A 181 -24.73 -17.14 -18.78
CA LEU A 181 -24.47 -15.81 -19.34
C LEU A 181 -23.10 -15.27 -18.90
N GLY A 182 -22.75 -15.47 -17.62
CA GLY A 182 -21.44 -15.08 -17.09
C GLY A 182 -20.30 -15.83 -17.78
N LEU A 183 -20.42 -17.15 -17.92
CA LEU A 183 -19.46 -17.98 -18.66
C LEU A 183 -19.37 -17.56 -20.12
N TRP A 184 -20.52 -17.35 -20.78
CA TRP A 184 -20.58 -16.91 -22.16
C TRP A 184 -19.86 -15.56 -22.36
N MET A 185 -20.07 -14.60 -21.47
CA MET A 185 -19.39 -13.30 -21.54
C MET A 185 -17.87 -13.42 -21.40
N VAL A 186 -17.40 -14.36 -20.57
CA VAL A 186 -15.96 -14.59 -20.37
C VAL A 186 -15.33 -15.31 -21.57
N THR A 187 -16.05 -16.24 -22.20
CA THR A 187 -15.52 -17.03 -23.34
C THR A 187 -15.73 -16.37 -24.70
N ALA A 188 -16.71 -15.46 -24.84
CA ALA A 188 -16.98 -14.72 -26.07
C ALA A 188 -16.10 -13.48 -26.25
N ARG A 189 -15.12 -13.27 -25.36
CA ARG A 189 -14.11 -12.22 -25.43
C ARG A 189 -12.75 -12.83 -25.75
#